data_AF-A0A9D5AR37-F1
#
_entry.id   AF-A0A9D5AR37-F1
#
_cell.length_a   1.000
_cell.length_b   1.000
_cell.length_c   1.000
_cell.angle_alpha   90.00
_cell.angle_beta   90.00
_cell.angle_gamma   90.00
#
_symmetry.space_group_name_H-M   'P 1'
#
loop_
_entity.id
_entity.type
_entity.pdbx_description
1 polymer ?
#
loop_
_entity_poly.entity_id
_entity_poly.type
_entity_poly.pdbx_seq_one_letter_code
_entity_poly.pdbx_strand_id
1 'polypeptide(L)'
;KNRIRNRREKEKKVGGTNMTAESGSSNFDLPEDVVQVLPSDPFEQLDVARKITSIALSTRVNALEFELSELRVKIAEKDSLIAELQSQAESLDASLSETADKLVRAEQDKVPTNPNRVQFNPFCFVFIYLFVYLFSVVELDTLGEFA
;
A
#
# COMPACT_ATOMS: atom_id res chain seq x y z
N LYS A 1 63.70 62.14 -46.37
CA LYS A 1 63.71 62.24 -44.89
C LYS A 1 62.33 62.30 -44.23
N ASN A 2 61.21 62.42 -44.98
CA ASN A 2 59.85 62.56 -44.40
C ASN A 2 59.05 61.25 -44.31
N ARG A 3 59.64 60.08 -44.61
CA ARG A 3 58.92 58.79 -44.61
C ARG A 3 58.96 58.05 -43.25
N ILE A 4 59.82 58.49 -42.32
CA ILE A 4 59.98 57.88 -40.98
C ILE A 4 59.10 58.59 -39.93
N ARG A 5 58.65 59.82 -40.19
CA ARG A 5 57.84 60.59 -39.23
C ARG A 5 56.40 60.07 -39.13
N ASN A 6 55.82 59.58 -40.23
CA ASN A 6 54.43 59.12 -40.27
C ASN A 6 54.20 57.71 -39.70
N ARG A 7 55.25 57.06 -39.16
CA ARG A 7 55.13 55.76 -38.45
C ARG A 7 55.04 55.93 -36.93
N ARG A 8 55.39 57.11 -36.38
CA ARG A 8 55.39 57.39 -34.93
C ARG A 8 54.13 58.11 -34.41
N GLU A 9 53.14 58.33 -35.26
CA GLU A 9 51.81 58.80 -34.83
C GLU A 9 50.80 57.66 -34.67
N LYS A 10 51.14 56.42 -35.07
CA LYS A 10 50.28 55.26 -34.85
C LYS A 10 50.44 54.59 -33.48
N GLU A 11 51.31 55.11 -32.61
CA GLU A 11 51.56 54.56 -31.26
C GLU A 11 50.96 55.39 -30.11
N LYS A 12 50.18 56.43 -30.41
CA LYS A 12 49.34 57.12 -29.40
C LYS A 12 47.85 56.82 -29.59
N LYS A 13 47.50 55.53 -29.63
CA LYS A 13 46.11 55.12 -29.44
C LYS A 13 45.98 53.70 -28.89
N VAL A 14 46.83 53.31 -27.94
CA VAL A 14 46.60 52.12 -27.13
C VAL A 14 47.17 52.41 -25.75
N GLY A 15 46.31 52.67 -24.78
CA GLY A 15 46.73 52.95 -23.41
C GLY A 15 45.66 53.71 -22.65
N GLY A 16 44.50 53.07 -22.44
CA GLY A 16 43.43 53.66 -21.65
C GLY A 16 42.11 52.95 -21.80
N THR A 17 42.04 51.66 -21.44
CA THR A 17 40.77 50.97 -21.15
C THR A 17 41.02 49.96 -20.04
N ASN A 18 40.76 50.44 -18.82
CA ASN A 18 40.08 49.81 -17.69
C ASN A 18 40.31 48.33 -17.36
N MET A 19 40.64 48.16 -16.07
CA MET A 19 40.49 46.94 -15.29
C MET A 19 39.12 46.30 -15.52
N THR A 20 39.10 45.05 -15.95
CA THR A 20 38.00 44.13 -15.70
C THR A 20 38.62 42.80 -15.35
N ALA A 21 38.42 42.42 -14.09
CA ALA A 21 38.66 41.08 -13.61
C ALA A 21 38.01 40.09 -14.58
N GLU A 22 38.76 39.09 -15.01
CA GLU A 22 38.25 37.93 -15.72
C GLU A 22 37.28 37.21 -14.77
N SER A 23 36.00 37.57 -14.83
CA SER A 23 34.93 36.79 -14.25
C SER A 23 34.74 35.55 -15.12
N GLY A 24 34.93 34.38 -14.53
CA GLY A 24 34.65 33.10 -15.17
C GLY A 24 33.26 33.07 -15.78
N SER A 25 33.21 33.16 -17.10
CA SER A 25 32.02 32.96 -17.92
C SER A 25 31.74 31.45 -17.97
N SER A 26 31.00 30.98 -16.97
CA SER A 26 29.96 29.98 -17.21
C SER A 26 28.66 30.77 -17.23
N ASN A 27 28.14 31.07 -18.42
CA ASN A 27 26.95 31.91 -18.61
C ASN A 27 25.73 31.25 -17.95
N PHE A 28 25.48 31.62 -16.70
CA PHE A 28 24.20 31.51 -16.05
C PHE A 28 23.50 32.85 -16.28
N ASP A 29 22.98 33.04 -17.50
CA ASP A 29 22.22 34.24 -17.82
C ASP A 29 20.89 34.17 -17.07
N LEU A 30 20.83 34.89 -15.95
CA LEU A 30 19.62 35.10 -15.18
C LEU A 30 18.66 35.97 -15.99
N PRO A 31 17.34 35.73 -15.89
CA PRO A 31 16.35 36.63 -16.49
C PRO A 31 16.55 38.06 -15.99
N GLU A 32 16.38 39.05 -16.88
CA GLU A 32 16.55 40.48 -16.56
C GLU A 32 15.73 40.90 -15.32
N ASP A 33 14.52 40.34 -15.18
CA ASP A 33 13.64 40.57 -14.02
C ASP A 33 14.25 40.12 -12.70
N VAL A 34 15.07 39.06 -12.71
CA VAL A 34 15.75 38.54 -11.51
C VAL A 34 17.00 39.36 -11.23
N VAL A 35 17.73 39.78 -12.28
CA VAL A 35 18.92 40.63 -12.15
C VAL A 35 18.58 41.98 -11.51
N GLN A 36 17.43 42.57 -11.85
CA GLN A 36 16.97 43.85 -11.28
C GLN A 36 16.60 43.76 -9.79
N VAL A 37 16.19 42.59 -9.31
CA VAL A 37 15.76 42.37 -7.92
C VAL A 37 16.91 41.87 -7.04
N LEU A 38 18.01 41.41 -7.65
CA LEU A 38 19.20 41.01 -6.90
C LEU A 38 19.96 42.23 -6.37
N PRO A 39 20.37 42.22 -5.08
CA PRO A 39 21.21 43.29 -4.54
C PRO A 39 22.52 43.39 -5.33
N SER A 40 23.04 44.59 -5.52
CA SER A 40 24.31 44.78 -6.25
C SER A 40 25.53 44.34 -5.46
N ASP A 41 25.41 44.21 -4.12
CA ASP A 41 26.48 43.72 -3.26
C ASP A 41 26.51 42.17 -3.21
N PRO A 42 27.67 41.54 -3.47
CA PRO A 42 27.78 40.08 -3.53
C PRO A 42 27.55 39.38 -2.18
N PHE A 43 27.77 40.03 -1.03
CA PHE A 43 27.50 39.41 0.27
C PHE A 43 26.02 39.42 0.61
N GLU A 44 25.31 40.49 0.25
CA GLU A 44 23.85 40.56 0.35
C GLU A 44 23.16 39.53 -0.56
N GLN A 45 23.69 39.28 -1.76
CA GLN A 45 23.17 38.21 -2.63
C GLN A 45 23.31 36.82 -2.00
N LEU A 46 24.43 36.54 -1.34
CA LEU A 46 24.63 35.28 -0.61
C LEU A 46 23.63 35.14 0.54
N ASP A 47 23.31 36.23 1.24
CA ASP A 47 22.32 36.19 2.31
C ASP A 47 20.91 35.89 1.78
N VAL A 48 20.54 36.45 0.63
CA VAL A 48 19.29 36.12 -0.07
C VAL A 48 19.28 34.66 -0.50
N ALA A 49 20.36 34.15 -1.10
CA ALA A 49 20.48 32.75 -1.49
C ALA A 49 20.35 31.82 -0.27
N ARG A 50 20.95 32.18 0.87
CA ARG A 50 20.84 31.44 2.13
C ARG A 50 19.41 31.43 2.65
N LYS A 51 18.72 32.58 2.63
CA LYS A 51 17.31 32.70 3.03
C LYS A 51 16.41 31.84 2.14
N ILE A 52 16.58 31.91 0.83
CA ILE A 52 15.84 31.08 -0.13
C ILE A 52 16.08 29.60 0.16
N THR A 53 17.33 29.20 0.35
CA THR A 53 17.68 27.81 0.69
C THR A 53 17.04 27.39 2.01
N SER A 54 17.08 28.25 3.04
CA SER A 54 16.43 28.00 4.33
C SER A 54 14.92 27.79 4.16
N ILE A 55 14.25 28.65 3.39
CA ILE A 55 12.81 28.55 3.13
C ILE A 55 12.49 27.27 2.35
N ALA A 56 13.29 26.94 1.33
CA ALA A 56 13.11 25.72 0.55
C ALA A 56 13.26 24.47 1.43
N LEU A 57 14.26 24.46 2.33
CA LEU A 57 14.44 23.39 3.31
C LEU A 57 13.27 23.33 4.29
N SER A 58 12.86 24.45 4.89
CA SER A 58 11.69 24.49 5.79
C SER A 58 10.41 24.01 5.10
N THR A 59 10.19 24.38 3.85
CA THR A 59 9.02 23.94 3.07
C THR A 59 9.04 22.43 2.88
N ARG A 60 10.20 21.85 2.56
CA ARG A 60 10.36 20.40 2.41
C ARG A 60 10.21 19.67 3.74
N VAL A 61 10.76 20.21 4.82
CA VAL A 61 10.59 19.64 6.17
C VAL A 61 9.12 19.64 6.56
N ASN A 62 8.40 20.75 6.37
CA ASN A 62 6.97 20.83 6.66
C ASN A 62 6.14 19.84 5.85
N ALA A 63 6.46 19.64 4.56
CA ALA A 63 5.79 18.65 3.73
C ALA A 63 6.01 17.22 4.26
N LEU A 64 7.24 16.88 4.63
CA LEU A 64 7.56 15.58 5.23
C LEU A 64 6.88 15.39 6.59
N GLU A 65 6.83 16.42 7.43
CA GLU A 65 6.12 16.37 8.71
C GLU A 65 4.62 16.15 8.52
N PHE A 66 4.02 16.78 7.51
CA PHE A 66 2.64 16.54 7.13
C PHE A 66 2.42 15.09 6.69
N GLU A 67 3.24 14.57 5.77
CA GLU A 67 3.16 13.17 5.32
C GLU A 67 3.32 12.18 6.49
N LEU A 68 4.26 12.44 7.40
CA LEU A 68 4.44 11.62 8.60
C LEU A 68 3.20 11.67 9.50
N SER A 69 2.58 12.83 9.66
CA SER A 69 1.36 12.96 10.46
C SER A 69 0.20 12.18 9.83
N GLU A 70 0.04 12.25 8.51
CA GLU A 70 -0.99 11.52 7.77
C GLU A 70 -0.77 10.00 7.87
N LEU A 71 0.47 9.54 7.71
CA LEU A 71 0.83 8.14 7.85
C LEU A 71 0.56 7.62 9.25
N ARG A 72 0.84 8.41 10.29
CA ARG A 72 0.53 8.03 11.68
C ARG A 72 -0.96 7.86 11.92
N VAL A 73 -1.79 8.74 11.35
CA VAL A 73 -3.26 8.60 11.41
C VAL A 73 -3.70 7.30 10.72
N LYS A 74 -3.20 7.02 9.51
CA LYS A 74 -3.51 5.78 8.79
C LYS A 74 -3.09 4.52 9.54
N ILE A 75 -1.98 4.55 10.28
CA ILE A 75 -1.56 3.43 11.13
C ILE A 75 -2.57 3.24 12.25
N ALA A 76 -2.94 4.30 12.97
CA ALA A 76 -3.92 4.21 14.06
C ALA A 76 -5.30 3.72 13.59
N GLU A 77 -5.76 4.16 12.42
CA GLU A 77 -6.99 3.66 11.79
C GLU A 77 -6.90 2.15 11.50
N LYS A 78 -5.77 1.70 10.94
CA LYS A 78 -5.57 0.27 10.67
C LYS A 78 -5.47 -0.55 11.94
N ASP A 79 -4.81 -0.06 12.98
CA ASP A 79 -4.73 -0.75 14.27
C ASP A 79 -6.12 -0.89 14.90
N SER A 80 -6.97 0.14 14.80
CA SER A 80 -8.37 0.07 15.24
C SER A 80 -9.16 -1.00 14.47
N LEU A 81 -8.99 -1.07 13.14
CA LEU A 81 -9.66 -2.07 12.31
C LEU A 81 -9.19 -3.48 12.64
N ILE A 82 -7.89 -3.67 12.90
CA ILE A 82 -7.32 -4.96 13.32
C ILE A 82 -7.96 -5.39 14.64
N ALA A 83 -8.04 -4.50 15.63
CA ALA A 83 -8.65 -4.80 16.92
C ALA A 83 -10.14 -5.19 16.78
N GLU A 84 -10.89 -4.50 15.93
CA GLU A 84 -12.28 -4.82 15.63
C GLU A 84 -12.42 -6.21 14.99
N LEU A 85 -11.61 -6.50 13.98
CA LEU A 85 -11.62 -7.81 13.31
C LEU A 85 -11.21 -8.95 14.24
N GLN A 86 -10.24 -8.71 15.13
CA GLN A 86 -9.84 -9.67 16.16
C GLN A 86 -11.01 -9.96 17.11
N SER A 87 -11.70 -8.93 17.60
CA SER A 87 -12.87 -9.09 18.45
C SER A 87 -13.99 -9.87 17.76
N GLN A 88 -14.23 -9.62 16.47
CA GLN A 88 -15.19 -10.40 15.68
C GLN A 88 -14.75 -11.86 15.57
N ALA A 89 -13.48 -12.13 15.26
CA ALA A 89 -12.97 -13.50 15.18
C ALA A 89 -13.15 -14.27 16.49
N GLU A 90 -12.82 -13.64 17.63
CA GLU A 90 -13.03 -14.22 18.96
C GLU A 90 -14.51 -14.49 19.25
N SER A 91 -15.40 -13.56 18.88
CA SER A 91 -16.84 -13.74 19.02
C SER A 91 -17.36 -14.91 18.18
N LEU A 92 -16.88 -15.06 16.94
CA LEU A 92 -17.26 -16.16 16.07
C LEU A 92 -16.74 -17.50 16.61
N ASP A 93 -15.50 -17.54 17.07
CA ASP A 93 -14.89 -18.75 17.64
C ASP A 93 -15.64 -19.22 18.90
N ALA A 94 -15.99 -18.29 19.80
CA ALA A 94 -16.81 -18.58 20.96
C ALA A 94 -18.20 -19.13 20.57
N SER A 95 -18.84 -18.52 19.56
CA SER A 95 -20.14 -18.97 19.06
C SER A 95 -20.05 -20.36 18.43
N LEU A 96 -19.00 -20.63 17.66
CA LEU A 96 -18.76 -21.94 17.04
C LEU A 96 -18.52 -22.99 18.13
N SER A 97 -17.65 -22.72 19.10
CA SER A 97 -17.42 -23.60 20.24
C SER A 97 -18.71 -23.88 21.01
N GLU A 98 -19.55 -22.88 21.26
CA GLU A 98 -20.84 -23.08 21.93
C GLU A 98 -21.77 -23.97 21.10
N THR A 99 -21.83 -23.77 19.78
CA THR A 99 -22.65 -24.64 18.90
C THR A 99 -22.11 -26.07 18.84
N ALA A 100 -20.79 -26.24 18.83
CA ALA A 100 -20.15 -27.55 18.87
C ALA A 100 -20.46 -28.27 20.19
N ASP A 101 -20.36 -27.58 21.33
CA ASP A 101 -20.71 -28.14 22.64
C ASP A 101 -22.19 -28.55 22.71
N LYS A 102 -23.08 -27.71 22.17
CA LYS A 102 -24.51 -28.03 22.06
C LYS A 102 -24.75 -29.27 21.19
N LEU A 103 -24.03 -29.39 20.09
CA LEU A 103 -24.12 -30.54 19.19
C LEU A 103 -23.62 -31.83 19.85
N VAL A 104 -22.48 -31.78 20.55
CA VAL A 104 -21.94 -32.90 21.33
C VAL A 104 -22.93 -33.32 22.42
N ARG A 105 -23.54 -32.38 23.14
CA ARG A 105 -24.58 -32.71 24.14
C ARG A 105 -25.81 -33.34 23.49
N ALA A 106 -26.30 -32.78 22.39
CA ALA A 106 -27.44 -33.33 21.66
C ALA A 106 -27.14 -34.73 21.05
N GLU A 107 -25.88 -35.01 20.73
CA GLU A 107 -25.42 -36.34 20.31
C GLU A 107 -25.37 -37.30 21.50
N GLN A 108 -24.82 -36.89 22.64
CA GLN A 108 -24.79 -37.70 23.87
C GLN A 108 -26.19 -38.02 24.39
N ASP A 109 -27.12 -37.06 24.35
CA ASP A 109 -28.52 -37.27 24.75
C ASP A 109 -29.28 -38.24 23.81
N LYS A 110 -28.78 -38.47 22.58
CA LYS A 110 -29.31 -39.50 21.67
C LYS A 110 -28.79 -40.90 21.99
N VAL A 111 -27.67 -41.03 22.70
CA VAL A 111 -27.15 -42.31 23.22
C VAL A 111 -27.99 -42.69 24.45
N PRO A 112 -28.76 -43.79 24.42
CA PRO A 112 -30.07 -43.84 25.07
C PRO A 112 -30.05 -44.00 26.60
N THR A 113 -30.64 -43.02 27.28
CA THR A 113 -31.35 -43.15 28.57
C THR A 113 -32.82 -43.54 28.40
N ASN A 114 -33.23 -44.03 27.21
CA ASN A 114 -34.58 -44.53 26.96
C ASN A 114 -34.58 -46.07 26.85
N PRO A 115 -35.18 -46.81 27.81
CA PRO A 115 -35.19 -48.28 27.81
C PRO A 115 -36.12 -48.93 26.76
N ASN A 116 -36.79 -48.15 25.91
CA ASN A 116 -37.74 -48.62 24.89
C ASN A 116 -37.34 -48.28 23.45
N ARG A 117 -36.06 -48.07 23.13
CA ARG A 117 -35.63 -48.03 21.73
C ARG A 117 -35.34 -49.46 21.25
N VAL A 118 -36.17 -49.95 20.32
CA VAL A 118 -35.85 -51.12 19.51
C VAL A 118 -34.52 -50.84 18.82
N GLN A 119 -33.48 -51.56 19.21
CA GLN A 119 -32.15 -51.43 18.64
C GLN A 119 -32.24 -51.94 17.20
N PHE A 120 -32.49 -51.04 16.25
CA PHE A 120 -32.52 -51.36 14.83
C PHE A 120 -31.11 -51.80 14.44
N ASN A 121 -30.91 -53.12 14.48
CA ASN A 121 -29.68 -53.76 14.09
C ASN A 121 -29.38 -53.34 12.63
N PRO A 122 -28.15 -52.90 12.31
CA PRO A 122 -27.79 -52.60 10.92
C PRO A 122 -28.01 -53.83 10.02
N PHE A 123 -27.93 -55.03 10.59
CA PHE A 123 -28.32 -56.28 9.94
C PHE A 123 -29.80 -56.35 9.54
N CYS A 124 -30.73 -55.75 10.29
CA CYS A 124 -32.15 -55.71 9.92
C CYS A 124 -32.39 -54.86 8.67
N PHE A 125 -31.68 -53.75 8.50
CA PHE A 125 -31.79 -52.94 7.29
C PHE A 125 -31.32 -53.72 6.07
N VAL A 126 -30.19 -54.41 6.16
CA VAL A 126 -29.68 -55.25 5.09
C VAL A 126 -30.64 -56.40 4.77
N PHE A 127 -31.25 -57.02 5.79
CA PHE A 127 -32.19 -58.11 5.61
C PHE A 127 -33.50 -57.65 4.95
N ILE A 128 -34.03 -56.49 5.35
CA ILE A 128 -35.23 -55.91 4.72
C ILE A 128 -34.93 -55.53 3.27
N TYR A 129 -33.78 -54.91 3.00
CA TYR A 129 -33.38 -54.56 1.64
C TYR A 129 -33.20 -55.80 0.76
N LEU A 130 -32.59 -56.86 1.29
CA LEU A 130 -32.42 -58.12 0.58
C LEU A 130 -33.75 -58.81 0.34
N PHE A 131 -34.67 -58.82 1.32
CA PHE A 131 -35.99 -59.43 1.19
C PHE A 131 -36.86 -58.71 0.14
N VAL A 132 -36.87 -57.38 0.16
CA VAL A 132 -37.58 -56.58 -0.86
C VAL A 132 -36.96 -56.79 -2.25
N TYR A 133 -35.63 -56.88 -2.33
CA TYR A 133 -34.92 -57.15 -3.59
C TYR A 133 -35.23 -58.56 -4.12
N LEU A 134 -35.19 -59.59 -3.27
CA LEU A 134 -35.50 -60.96 -3.65
C LEU A 134 -36.97 -61.09 -4.08
N PHE A 135 -37.90 -60.49 -3.34
CA PHE A 135 -39.31 -60.49 -3.70
C PHE A 135 -39.55 -59.80 -5.05
N SER A 136 -38.87 -58.66 -5.30
CA SER A 136 -38.95 -57.96 -6.59
C SER A 136 -38.33 -58.77 -7.75
N VAL A 137 -37.28 -59.56 -7.50
CA VAL A 137 -36.64 -60.41 -8.52
C VAL A 137 -37.47 -61.66 -8.82
N VAL A 138 -38.05 -62.30 -7.79
CA VAL A 138 -38.92 -63.47 -7.95
C VAL A 138 -40.23 -63.12 -8.67
N GLU A 139 -40.78 -61.93 -8.44
CA GLU A 139 -41.96 -61.43 -9.16
C GLU A 139 -41.65 -61.12 -10.65
N LEU A 140 -40.39 -60.82 -10.99
CA LEU A 140 -39.97 -60.61 -12.38
C LEU A 140 -39.77 -61.93 -13.15
N ASP A 141 -39.26 -62.97 -12.49
CA ASP A 141 -39.11 -64.30 -13.11
C ASP A 141 -40.45 -65.00 -13.36
N THR A 142 -41.50 -64.69 -12.58
CA THR A 142 -42.85 -65.25 -12.76
C THR A 142 -43.69 -64.52 -13.82
N LEU A 143 -43.31 -63.30 -14.22
CA LEU A 143 -43.94 -62.55 -15.33
C LEU A 143 -43.22 -62.72 -16.68
N GLY A 144 -42.02 -63.30 -16.70
CA GLY A 144 -41.25 -63.57 -17.91
C GLY A 144 -41.68 -64.83 -18.69
N GLU A 145 -42.51 -65.70 -18.09
CA GLU A 145 -42.93 -66.98 -18.70
C GLU A 145 -44.35 -66.93 -19.30
N PHE A 146 -44.96 -65.73 -19.37
CA PHE A 146 -46.29 -65.49 -19.94
C PHE A 146 -46.33 -64.43 -21.07
N ALA A 147 -45.21 -64.17 -21.74
CA ALA A 147 -45.13 -63.33 -22.94
C ALA A 147 -44.69 -64.14 -24.17
#